data_AF-A0A376LLH8-F1
#
_entry.id   AF-A0A376LLH8-F1
#
_cell.length_a   1.000
_cell.length_b   1.000
_cell.length_c   1.000
_cell.angle_alpha   90.00
_cell.angle_beta   90.00
_cell.angle_gamma   90.00
#
_symmetry.space_group_name_H-M   'P 1'
#
loop_
_entity.id
_entity.type
_entity.pdbx_description
1 polymer ?
#
loop_
_entity_poly.entity_id
_entity_poly.type
_entity_poly.pdbx_seq_one_letter_code
_entity_poly.pdbx_strand_id
1 'polypeptide(L)'
;MPGNCPHYGRWPQHDFTSLKKLRPQSVTSRIQPGSDVIVCAEMDEQWGYVGAKSRQRWLFYAYDSLRKTVVAHVFGERTMATLGRLMSLLSPFDVVIWMTDGWPLYESRLKGKLHVISKRYTQRIERHNLNLRQHLARLGRKLLSFSKSVELHDKVIGHYLNIKHYQ
;
A
#
# COMPACT_ATOMS: atom_id res chain seq x y z
N MET A 1 -18.62 -39.45 33.17
CA MET A 1 -17.85 -39.49 31.90
C MET A 1 -17.59 -38.05 31.47
N PRO A 2 -16.44 -37.43 31.76
CA PRO A 2 -16.15 -36.08 31.28
C PRO A 2 -15.64 -36.12 29.84
N GLY A 3 -16.12 -35.17 29.03
CA GLY A 3 -16.01 -35.16 27.57
C GLY A 3 -14.62 -34.85 27.03
N ASN A 4 -14.30 -35.49 25.90
CA ASN A 4 -13.13 -35.20 25.09
C ASN A 4 -13.28 -33.84 24.38
N CYS A 5 -12.53 -32.83 24.83
CA CYS A 5 -12.19 -31.68 23.99
C CYS A 5 -11.22 -32.15 22.89
N PRO A 6 -11.46 -31.85 21.59
CA PRO A 6 -10.46 -32.12 20.58
C PRO A 6 -9.30 -31.13 20.77
N HIS A 7 -8.14 -31.67 21.12
CA HIS A 7 -6.87 -30.94 21.06
C HIS A 7 -6.66 -30.45 19.62
N TYR A 8 -6.90 -29.17 19.37
CA TYR A 8 -6.39 -28.54 18.15
C TYR A 8 -4.86 -28.58 18.22
N GLY A 9 -4.28 -29.42 17.36
CA GLY A 9 -2.84 -29.62 17.23
C GLY A 9 -2.09 -28.29 17.13
N ARG A 10 -0.93 -28.24 17.79
CA ARG A 10 0.03 -27.15 17.71
C ARG A 10 0.44 -26.95 16.25
N TRP A 11 0.01 -25.84 15.65
CA TRP A 11 0.46 -25.42 14.31
C TRP A 11 1.99 -25.40 14.27
N PRO A 12 2.63 -25.91 13.19
CA PRO A 12 4.07 -25.78 13.01
C PRO A 12 4.45 -24.32 13.16
N GLN A 13 5.40 -24.02 14.04
CA GLN A 13 6.04 -22.72 14.08
C GLN A 13 6.89 -22.61 12.82
N HIS A 14 6.27 -22.26 11.69
CA HIS A 14 7.03 -21.81 10.53
C HIS A 14 7.93 -20.67 11.00
N ASP A 15 9.22 -20.81 10.77
CA ASP A 15 10.20 -19.84 11.23
C ASP A 15 10.07 -18.54 10.41
N PHE A 16 9.20 -17.64 10.89
CA PHE A 16 8.97 -16.32 10.29
C PHE A 16 10.18 -15.37 10.46
N THR A 17 11.32 -15.83 10.99
CA THR A 17 12.52 -15.00 11.18
C THR A 17 13.02 -14.37 9.88
N SER A 18 12.90 -15.05 8.73
CA SER A 18 13.32 -14.50 7.43
C SER A 18 12.50 -13.27 7.03
N LEU A 19 11.18 -13.30 7.18
CA LEU A 19 10.30 -12.17 6.85
C LEU A 19 10.49 -10.98 7.80
N LYS A 20 10.86 -11.24 9.06
CA LYS A 20 11.22 -10.17 10.00
C LYS A 20 12.51 -9.44 9.61
N LYS A 21 13.39 -10.05 8.82
CA LYS A 21 14.62 -9.39 8.32
C LYS A 21 14.36 -8.44 7.15
N LEU A 22 13.18 -8.50 6.52
CA LEU A 22 12.83 -7.61 5.40
C LEU A 22 12.84 -6.14 5.82
N ARG A 23 13.46 -5.30 4.99
CA ARG A 23 13.51 -3.84 5.11
C ARG A 23 13.12 -3.21 3.77
N PRO A 24 11.84 -3.30 3.36
CA PRO A 24 11.43 -2.70 2.09
C PRO A 24 11.57 -1.18 2.17
N GLN A 25 12.19 -0.60 1.15
CA GLN A 25 12.18 0.84 0.90
C GLN A 25 10.76 1.31 0.58
N SER A 26 10.38 2.48 1.10
CA SER A 26 9.07 3.09 0.88
C SER A 26 9.01 3.99 -0.34
N VAL A 27 10.14 4.21 -1.02
CA VAL A 27 10.30 5.05 -2.21
C VAL A 27 11.10 4.26 -3.24
N THR A 28 10.73 4.39 -4.51
CA THR A 28 11.45 3.76 -5.61
C THR A 28 12.81 4.42 -5.82
N SER A 29 13.83 3.63 -6.10
CA SER A 29 15.16 4.14 -6.50
C SER A 29 15.26 4.39 -8.01
N ARG A 30 14.20 4.12 -8.77
CA ARG A 30 14.18 4.23 -10.24
C ARG A 30 14.00 5.63 -10.77
N ILE A 31 13.33 6.45 -9.98
CA ILE A 31 13.00 7.82 -10.30
C ILE A 31 13.91 8.64 -9.41
N GLN A 32 14.81 9.41 -9.99
CA GLN A 32 15.73 10.24 -9.24
C GLN A 32 15.04 11.57 -8.88
N PRO A 33 14.85 11.87 -7.58
CA PRO A 33 14.36 13.17 -7.17
C PRO A 33 15.21 14.31 -7.74
N GLY A 34 14.56 15.37 -8.21
CA GLY A 34 15.21 16.55 -8.77
C GLY A 34 15.75 16.41 -10.21
N SER A 35 15.88 15.19 -10.73
CA SER A 35 16.32 14.93 -12.11
C SER A 35 15.19 14.41 -13.01
N ASP A 36 14.34 13.53 -12.47
CA ASP A 36 13.19 12.98 -13.17
C ASP A 36 11.90 13.74 -12.84
N VAL A 37 11.11 13.99 -13.89
CA VAL A 37 9.74 14.50 -13.76
C VAL A 37 8.74 13.36 -13.81
N ILE A 38 7.76 13.40 -12.92
CA ILE A 38 6.57 12.53 -12.92
C ILE A 38 5.43 13.34 -13.54
N VAL A 39 5.12 13.06 -14.80
CA VAL A 39 4.06 13.78 -15.52
C VAL A 39 2.70 13.54 -14.87
N CYS A 40 2.44 12.27 -14.49
CA CYS A 40 1.13 11.82 -14.05
C CYS A 40 1.26 10.87 -12.86
N ALA A 41 0.91 11.33 -11.66
CA ALA A 41 0.84 10.52 -10.46
C ALA A 41 -0.61 10.18 -10.11
N GLU A 42 -0.99 8.91 -10.27
CA GLU A 42 -2.25 8.37 -9.76
C GLU A 42 -2.05 7.99 -8.28
N MET A 43 -2.94 8.44 -7.39
CA MET A 43 -2.93 8.10 -5.96
C MET A 43 -4.22 7.40 -5.57
N ASP A 44 -4.08 6.37 -4.74
CA ASP A 44 -5.20 5.59 -4.24
C ASP A 44 -4.77 4.89 -2.94
N GLU A 45 -5.78 4.33 -2.25
CA GLU A 45 -5.59 3.56 -1.05
C GLU A 45 -6.30 2.21 -1.10
N GLN A 46 -5.74 1.24 -0.40
CA GLN A 46 -6.37 -0.05 -0.20
C GLN A 46 -6.02 -0.59 1.19
N TRP A 47 -6.81 -1.52 1.72
CA TRP A 47 -6.60 -2.06 3.05
C TRP A 47 -6.59 -3.57 3.11
N GLY A 48 -5.97 -4.07 4.18
CA GLY A 48 -6.14 -5.41 4.70
C GLY A 48 -6.53 -5.37 6.17
N TYR A 49 -6.65 -6.55 6.79
CA TYR A 49 -6.93 -6.70 8.21
C TYR A 49 -5.72 -7.29 8.94
N VAL A 50 -5.44 -6.78 10.14
CA VAL A 50 -4.37 -7.29 11.00
C VAL A 50 -4.95 -7.74 12.34
N GLY A 51 -4.90 -9.04 12.61
CA GLY A 51 -5.47 -9.65 13.83
C GLY A 51 -7.01 -9.69 13.85
N ALA A 52 -7.68 -8.54 13.71
CA ALA A 52 -9.13 -8.38 13.85
C ALA A 52 -9.77 -7.61 12.67
N LYS A 53 -11.08 -7.73 12.47
CA LYS A 53 -11.80 -6.97 11.40
C LYS A 53 -11.84 -5.46 11.72
N SER A 54 -11.88 -5.11 13.00
CA SER A 54 -11.80 -3.73 13.48
C SER A 54 -10.43 -3.09 13.26
N ARG A 55 -9.39 -3.90 12.98
CA ARG A 55 -8.01 -3.44 12.81
C ARG A 55 -7.64 -3.45 11.33
N GLN A 56 -8.16 -2.47 10.61
CA GLN A 56 -7.76 -2.21 9.23
C GLN A 56 -6.35 -1.60 9.20
N ARG A 57 -5.55 -2.07 8.25
CA ARG A 57 -4.25 -1.47 7.93
C ARG A 57 -4.30 -1.04 6.48
N TRP A 58 -4.21 0.27 6.26
CA TRP A 58 -4.31 0.90 4.96
C TRP A 58 -2.92 1.08 4.35
N LEU A 59 -2.81 0.74 3.07
CA LEU A 59 -1.72 1.06 2.15
C LEU A 59 -2.15 2.28 1.35
N PHE A 60 -1.39 3.35 1.45
CA PHE A 60 -1.48 4.52 0.58
C PHE A 60 -0.28 4.52 -0.34
N TYR A 61 -0.47 4.79 -1.63
CA TYR A 61 0.65 4.87 -2.56
C TYR A 61 0.37 5.76 -3.75
N ALA A 62 1.46 6.22 -4.38
CA ALA A 62 1.43 6.95 -5.64
C ALA A 62 2.03 6.10 -6.75
N TYR A 63 1.44 6.17 -7.93
CA TYR A 63 1.77 5.38 -9.10
C TYR A 63 2.05 6.29 -10.29
N ASP A 64 3.25 6.20 -10.86
CA ASP A 64 3.59 6.86 -12.12
C ASP A 64 2.92 6.08 -13.26
N SER A 65 1.91 6.70 -13.86
CA SER A 65 1.08 6.05 -14.87
C SER A 65 1.84 5.76 -16.18
N LEU A 66 2.88 6.54 -16.49
CA LEU A 66 3.72 6.41 -17.68
C LEU A 66 4.75 5.30 -17.49
N ARG A 67 5.54 5.41 -16.41
CA ARG A 67 6.59 4.42 -16.08
C ARG A 67 6.01 3.12 -15.52
N LYS A 68 4.70 3.09 -15.22
CA LYS A 68 3.97 1.95 -14.65
C LYS A 68 4.58 1.44 -13.34
N THR A 69 5.15 2.35 -12.55
CA THR A 69 5.89 2.03 -11.33
C THR A 69 5.27 2.74 -10.13
N VAL A 70 5.32 2.10 -8.96
CA VAL A 70 4.98 2.77 -7.71
C VAL A 70 6.11 3.74 -7.38
N VAL A 71 5.78 4.97 -7.02
CA VAL A 71 6.76 6.02 -6.68
C VAL A 71 7.10 5.93 -5.21
N ALA A 72 6.07 5.96 -4.37
CA ALA A 72 6.19 5.86 -2.93
C ALA A 72 4.96 5.20 -2.33
N HIS A 73 5.12 4.59 -1.16
CA HIS A 73 4.03 3.98 -0.40
C HIS A 73 4.21 4.16 1.10
N VAL A 74 3.10 4.22 1.84
CA VAL A 74 3.08 4.23 3.30
C VAL A 74 1.96 3.36 3.84
N PHE A 75 2.14 2.84 5.05
CA PHE A 75 1.09 2.13 5.78
C PHE A 75 0.57 2.94 6.97
N GLY A 76 -0.70 2.78 7.31
CA GLY A 76 -1.31 3.53 8.39
C GLY A 76 -2.80 3.28 8.57
N GLU A 77 -3.43 4.20 9.29
CA GLU A 77 -4.88 4.37 9.30
C GLU A 77 -5.32 5.25 8.12
N ARG A 78 -6.61 5.24 7.78
CA ARG A 78 -7.18 6.07 6.71
C ARG A 78 -7.39 7.51 7.18
N THR A 79 -6.29 8.22 7.43
CA THR A 79 -6.28 9.55 8.05
C THR A 79 -5.40 10.54 7.29
N MET A 80 -5.62 11.83 7.53
CA MET A 80 -4.79 12.92 6.98
C MET A 80 -3.32 12.78 7.37
N ALA A 81 -3.02 12.28 8.58
CA ALA A 81 -1.64 12.07 9.02
C ALA A 81 -0.91 11.04 8.15
N THR A 82 -1.57 9.93 7.80
CA THR A 82 -1.00 8.92 6.90
C THR A 82 -0.78 9.48 5.50
N LEU A 83 -1.77 10.20 4.96
CA LEU A 83 -1.62 10.89 3.67
C LEU A 83 -0.47 11.91 3.70
N GLY A 84 -0.33 12.67 4.78
CA GLY A 84 0.76 13.62 4.99
C GLY A 84 2.15 12.98 4.92
N ARG A 85 2.31 11.76 5.47
CA ARG A 85 3.56 10.99 5.32
C ARG A 85 3.83 10.62 3.87
N LEU A 86 2.82 10.16 3.12
CA LEU A 86 2.98 9.87 1.69
C LEU A 86 3.42 11.12 0.93
N MET A 87 2.77 12.25 1.17
CA MET A 87 3.14 13.52 0.53
C MET A 87 4.56 13.96 0.87
N SER A 88 5.05 13.66 2.08
CA SER A 88 6.43 13.97 2.47
C SER A 88 7.46 13.12 1.73
N LEU A 89 7.13 11.86 1.43
CA LEU A 89 7.97 11.01 0.57
C LEU A 89 7.98 11.49 -0.88
N LEU A 90 6.89 12.11 -1.33
CA LEU A 90 6.72 12.60 -2.70
C LEU A 90 7.25 14.01 -2.92
N SER A 91 7.47 14.80 -1.86
CA SER A 91 7.90 16.20 -1.98
C SER A 91 9.24 16.41 -2.71
N PRO A 92 10.21 15.46 -2.71
CA PRO A 92 11.43 15.60 -3.51
C PRO A 92 11.21 15.42 -5.03
N PHE A 93 10.06 14.91 -5.46
CA PHE A 93 9.77 14.64 -6.87
C PHE A 93 8.99 15.81 -7.50
N ASP A 94 9.33 16.12 -8.74
CA ASP A 94 8.55 17.06 -9.53
C ASP A 94 7.36 16.32 -10.17
N VAL A 95 6.18 16.49 -9.58
CA VAL A 95 4.93 15.87 -10.05
C VAL A 95 4.05 16.94 -10.69
N VAL A 96 3.81 16.79 -12.00
CA VAL A 96 3.06 17.77 -12.79
C VAL A 96 1.56 17.64 -12.53
N ILE A 97 0.99 16.45 -12.74
CA ILE A 97 -0.45 16.19 -12.59
C ILE A 97 -0.69 15.14 -11.52
N TRP A 98 -1.54 15.47 -10.56
CA TRP A 98 -2.02 14.58 -9.52
C TRP A 98 -3.41 14.05 -9.90
N MET A 99 -3.63 12.74 -9.81
CA MET A 99 -4.91 12.12 -10.13
C MET A 99 -5.38 11.26 -8.98
N THR A 100 -6.56 11.53 -8.45
CA THR A 100 -7.11 10.75 -7.32
C THR A 100 -8.58 10.42 -7.56
N ASP A 101 -9.09 9.47 -6.77
CA ASP A 101 -10.53 9.38 -6.55
C ASP A 101 -11.00 10.59 -5.73
N GLY A 102 -12.31 10.83 -5.71
CA GLY A 102 -12.89 12.03 -5.08
C GLY A 102 -12.89 12.03 -3.56
N TRP A 103 -11.93 11.35 -2.90
CA TRP A 103 -11.85 11.38 -1.44
C TRP A 103 -11.41 12.78 -0.94
N PRO A 104 -12.19 13.47 -0.09
CA PRO A 104 -11.96 14.89 0.25
C PRO A 104 -10.59 15.22 0.84
N LEU A 105 -9.90 14.25 1.46
CA LEU A 105 -8.57 14.50 2.01
C LEU A 105 -7.55 14.80 0.91
N TYR A 106 -7.68 14.18 -0.28
CA TYR A 106 -6.80 14.49 -1.41
C TYR A 106 -6.97 15.94 -1.87
N GLU A 107 -8.21 16.39 -2.03
CA GLU A 107 -8.51 17.77 -2.44
C GLU A 107 -7.89 18.79 -1.48
N SER A 108 -8.09 18.60 -0.17
CA SER A 108 -7.52 19.50 0.83
C SER A 108 -5.98 19.52 0.81
N ARG A 109 -5.34 18.37 0.54
CA ARG A 109 -3.88 18.22 0.59
C ARG A 109 -3.19 18.64 -0.71
N LEU A 110 -3.89 18.55 -1.84
CA LEU A 110 -3.41 18.91 -3.17
C LEU A 110 -3.86 20.32 -3.60
N LYS A 111 -4.46 21.09 -2.69
CA LYS A 111 -4.81 22.49 -2.94
C LYS A 111 -3.60 23.28 -3.46
N GLY A 112 -3.79 23.97 -4.58
CA GLY A 112 -2.73 24.73 -5.26
C GLY A 112 -1.82 23.90 -6.17
N LYS A 113 -2.08 22.59 -6.32
CA LYS A 113 -1.44 21.71 -7.32
C LYS A 113 -2.40 21.48 -8.48
N LEU A 114 -1.86 21.08 -9.63
CA LEU A 114 -2.68 20.61 -10.76
C LEU A 114 -3.23 19.22 -10.40
N HIS A 115 -4.46 19.21 -9.88
CA HIS A 115 -5.14 18.02 -9.38
C HIS A 115 -6.41 17.73 -10.19
N VAL A 116 -6.51 16.50 -10.68
CA VAL A 116 -7.66 16.00 -11.43
C VAL A 116 -8.35 14.92 -10.61
N ILE A 117 -9.59 15.20 -10.21
CA ILE A 117 -10.46 14.22 -9.56
C ILE A 117 -11.24 13.49 -10.64
N SER A 118 -10.94 12.22 -10.88
CA SER A 118 -11.63 11.45 -11.91
C SER A 118 -11.38 9.96 -11.80
N LYS A 119 -12.46 9.18 -11.82
CA LYS A 119 -12.39 7.71 -11.95
C LYS A 119 -11.88 7.26 -13.32
N ARG A 120 -12.05 8.09 -14.35
CA ARG A 120 -11.59 7.76 -15.71
C ARG A 120 -10.06 7.79 -15.80
N TYR A 121 -9.40 8.61 -14.99
CA TYR A 121 -7.94 8.79 -15.05
C TYR A 121 -7.19 8.01 -13.97
N THR A 122 -7.88 7.33 -13.05
CA THR A 122 -7.32 6.43 -12.02
C THR A 122 -7.36 4.94 -12.41
N GLN A 123 -7.69 4.62 -13.65
CA GLN A 123 -7.88 3.22 -14.07
C GLN A 123 -6.62 2.37 -13.94
N ARG A 124 -5.41 2.96 -14.03
CA ARG A 124 -4.17 2.19 -13.95
C ARG A 124 -3.86 1.80 -12.52
N ILE A 125 -4.00 2.73 -11.58
CA ILE A 125 -3.84 2.43 -10.16
C ILE A 125 -4.93 1.47 -9.67
N GLU A 126 -6.17 1.59 -10.17
CA GLU A 126 -7.26 0.65 -9.87
C GLU A 126 -6.94 -0.77 -10.38
N ARG A 127 -6.44 -0.90 -11.62
CA ARG A 127 -5.95 -2.17 -12.16
C ARG A 127 -4.81 -2.73 -11.30
N HIS A 128 -3.90 -1.87 -10.88
CA HIS A 128 -2.80 -2.28 -10.03
C HIS A 128 -3.29 -2.79 -8.66
N ASN A 129 -4.27 -2.12 -8.06
CA ASN A 129 -4.93 -2.53 -6.83
C ASN A 129 -5.58 -3.91 -6.97
N LEU A 130 -6.23 -4.19 -8.11
CA LEU A 130 -6.76 -5.52 -8.40
C LEU A 130 -5.65 -6.59 -8.42
N ASN A 131 -4.54 -6.34 -9.12
CA ASN A 131 -3.41 -7.28 -9.18
C ASN A 131 -2.81 -7.52 -7.78
N LEU A 132 -2.69 -6.47 -6.96
CA LEU A 132 -2.23 -6.59 -5.58
C LEU A 132 -3.14 -7.52 -4.77
N ARG A 133 -4.47 -7.38 -4.86
CA ARG A 133 -5.42 -8.26 -4.15
C ARG A 133 -5.35 -9.71 -4.64
N GLN A 134 -5.10 -9.93 -5.93
CA GLN A 134 -4.95 -11.27 -6.50
C GLN A 134 -3.68 -11.96 -6.02
N HIS A 135 -2.55 -11.26 -5.99
CA HIS A 135 -1.26 -11.84 -5.59
C HIS A 135 -1.05 -11.88 -4.07
N LEU A 136 -1.64 -10.93 -3.35
CA LEU A 136 -1.52 -10.81 -1.90
C LEU A 136 -2.89 -11.00 -1.26
N ALA A 137 -3.27 -12.26 -1.02
CA ALA A 137 -4.56 -12.60 -0.42
C ALA A 137 -4.84 -11.93 0.95
N ARG A 138 -3.80 -11.36 1.60
CA ARG A 138 -3.91 -10.54 2.82
C ARG A 138 -4.48 -9.13 2.61
N LEU A 139 -4.51 -8.65 1.38
CA LEU A 139 -5.21 -7.44 0.96
C LEU A 139 -6.61 -7.88 0.53
N GLY A 140 -7.59 -7.79 1.45
CA GLY A 140 -8.95 -8.26 1.19
C GLY A 140 -9.59 -8.97 2.38
N ARG A 141 -10.24 -10.12 2.13
CA ARG A 141 -11.15 -10.77 3.11
C ARG A 141 -10.38 -11.42 4.26
N LYS A 142 -10.68 -11.00 5.50
CA LYS A 142 -10.04 -11.53 6.72
C LYS A 142 -10.06 -13.06 6.84
N LEU A 143 -11.10 -13.74 6.35
CA LEU A 143 -11.34 -15.15 6.66
C LEU A 143 -10.35 -16.13 6.00
N LEU A 144 -9.68 -15.74 4.91
CA LEU A 144 -8.86 -16.65 4.11
C LEU A 144 -7.37 -16.54 4.45
N SER A 145 -6.87 -15.31 4.62
CA SER A 145 -5.46 -15.07 4.95
C SER A 145 -5.32 -13.67 5.51
N PHE A 146 -4.97 -13.54 6.79
CA PHE A 146 -4.76 -12.23 7.41
C PHE A 146 -3.48 -12.23 8.25
N SER A 147 -2.82 -11.08 8.33
CA SER A 147 -1.59 -10.95 9.11
C SER A 147 -1.92 -10.91 10.60
N LYS A 148 -1.13 -11.61 11.41
CA LYS A 148 -1.23 -11.53 12.88
C LYS A 148 -0.51 -10.31 13.46
N SER A 149 0.49 -9.78 12.75
CA SER A 149 1.31 -8.63 13.15
C SER A 149 1.29 -7.55 12.08
N VAL A 150 1.24 -6.28 12.53
CA VAL A 150 1.33 -5.09 11.65
C VAL A 150 2.69 -5.06 10.97
N GLU A 151 3.76 -5.30 11.72
CA GLU A 151 5.12 -5.31 11.18
C GLU A 151 5.27 -6.29 10.01
N LEU A 152 4.75 -7.52 10.17
CA LEU A 152 4.81 -8.52 9.12
C LEU A 152 3.92 -8.15 7.93
N HIS A 153 2.75 -7.56 8.19
CA HIS A 153 1.85 -7.09 7.15
C HIS A 153 2.53 -6.08 6.23
N ASP A 154 3.07 -5.02 6.83
CA ASP A 154 3.74 -3.93 6.13
C ASP A 154 4.98 -4.44 5.40
N LYS A 155 5.81 -5.27 6.05
CA LYS A 155 7.04 -5.81 5.44
C LYS A 155 6.78 -6.64 4.20
N VAL A 156 5.81 -7.55 4.24
CA VAL A 156 5.60 -8.46 3.11
C VAL A 156 4.91 -7.73 1.94
N ILE A 157 4.02 -6.78 2.21
CA ILE A 157 3.44 -5.96 1.14
C ILE A 157 4.49 -5.03 0.55
N GLY A 158 5.24 -4.30 1.38
CA GLY A 158 6.32 -3.42 0.91
C GLY A 158 7.38 -4.19 0.13
N HIS A 159 7.75 -5.39 0.56
CA HIS A 159 8.71 -6.22 -0.18
C HIS A 159 8.17 -6.67 -1.55
N TYR A 160 6.87 -7.00 -1.62
CA TYR A 160 6.22 -7.32 -2.89
C TYR A 160 6.25 -6.12 -3.85
N LEU A 161 5.93 -4.91 -3.35
CA LEU A 161 6.02 -3.68 -4.15
C LEU A 161 7.44 -3.47 -4.69
N ASN A 162 8.46 -3.66 -3.86
CA ASN A 162 9.84 -3.49 -4.29
C ASN A 162 10.27 -4.50 -5.37
N ILE A 163 9.84 -5.76 -5.27
CA ILE A 163 10.24 -6.78 -6.27
C ILE A 163 9.44 -6.63 -7.57
N LYS A 164 8.14 -6.36 -7.49
CA LYS A 164 7.26 -6.45 -8.67
C LYS A 164 7.00 -5.12 -9.35
N HIS A 165 7.23 -4.01 -8.65
CA HIS A 165 6.83 -2.69 -9.11
C HIS A 165 7.95 -1.66 -9.05
N TYR A 166 9.08 -1.98 -8.39
CA TYR A 166 10.38 -1.31 -8.59
C TYR A 166 11.34 -2.18 -9.46
N GLN A 167 10.79 -3.21 -10.13
CA GLN A 167 11.26 -4.10 -11.24
C GLN A 167 11.03 -3.55 -12.66
#